data_AF-A0A5M9RAU0-F1
#
_entry.id   AF-A0A5M9RAU0-F1
#
_cell.length_a   1.000
_cell.length_b   1.000
_cell.length_c   1.000
_cell.angle_alpha   90.00
_cell.angle_beta   90.00
_cell.angle_gamma   90.00
#
_symmetry.space_group_name_H-M   'P 1'
#
loop_
_entity.id
_entity.type
_entity.pdbx_description
1 polymer ?
#
loop_
_entity_poly.entity_id
_entity_poly.type
_entity_poly.pdbx_seq_one_letter_code
_entity_poly.pdbx_strand_id
1 'polypeptide(L)'
;MKKKLLVLLGFIAGTLLLFFYLNTDSLHEKLVKSSNEINELTPIKLDRFTTLENTDIEGKTMIYNYKISKVNAADIDITTFCATATDELIKRDCKNEELSELLNDGIKFKHAYRDESGTPIATIKLDKSDCFGK
;
A
#
# COMPACT_ATOMS: atom_id res chain seq x y z
N MET A 1 30.73 -1.61 -45.51
CA MET A 1 30.03 -0.66 -44.61
C MET A 1 28.71 -1.18 -44.05
N LYS A 2 27.76 -1.67 -44.86
CA LYS A 2 26.40 -2.08 -44.40
C LYS A 2 26.36 -3.16 -43.30
N LYS A 3 27.27 -4.16 -43.34
CA LYS A 3 27.35 -5.23 -42.32
C LYS A 3 27.78 -4.73 -40.93
N LYS A 4 28.68 -3.75 -40.86
CA LYS A 4 29.12 -3.16 -39.59
C LYS A 4 28.01 -2.33 -38.91
N LEU A 5 27.17 -1.68 -39.72
CA LEU A 5 26.02 -0.90 -39.24
C LEU A 5 24.91 -1.78 -38.66
N LEU A 6 24.62 -2.93 -39.30
CA LEU A 6 23.64 -3.91 -38.82
C LEU A 6 24.04 -4.56 -37.48
N VAL A 7 25.33 -4.87 -37.31
CA VAL A 7 25.86 -5.41 -36.05
C VAL A 7 25.77 -4.38 -34.92
N LEU A 8 26.05 -3.11 -35.21
CA LEU A 8 25.98 -2.03 -34.22
C LEU A 8 24.53 -1.80 -33.75
N LEU A 9 23.57 -1.77 -34.69
CA LEU A 9 22.15 -1.62 -34.40
C LEU A 9 21.60 -2.80 -33.58
N GLY A 10 22.04 -4.04 -33.89
CA GLY A 10 21.68 -5.22 -33.11
C GLY A 10 22.24 -5.18 -31.68
N PHE A 11 23.45 -4.65 -31.50
CA PHE A 11 24.04 -4.48 -30.17
C PHE A 11 23.29 -3.44 -29.34
N ILE A 12 22.95 -2.29 -29.94
CA ILE A 12 22.18 -1.22 -29.28
C ILE A 12 20.76 -1.69 -28.93
N ALA A 13 20.07 -2.37 -29.84
CA ALA A 13 18.76 -2.95 -29.57
C ALA A 13 18.83 -4.04 -28.49
N GLY A 14 19.88 -4.87 -28.52
CA GLY A 14 20.15 -5.89 -27.51
C GLY A 14 20.41 -5.30 -26.13
N THR A 15 21.22 -4.24 -26.01
CA THR A 15 21.46 -3.58 -24.73
C THR A 15 20.24 -2.82 -24.23
N LEU A 16 19.43 -2.20 -25.10
CA LEU A 16 18.15 -1.59 -24.72
C LEU A 16 17.14 -2.63 -24.22
N LEU A 17 17.01 -3.76 -24.90
CA LEU A 17 16.17 -4.88 -24.46
C LEU A 17 16.65 -5.47 -23.13
N LEU A 18 17.97 -5.63 -22.95
CA LEU A 18 18.56 -6.11 -21.71
C LEU A 18 18.33 -5.12 -20.57
N PHE A 19 18.53 -3.83 -20.82
CA PHE A 19 18.30 -2.77 -19.85
C PHE A 19 16.83 -2.74 -19.43
N PHE A 20 15.89 -2.87 -20.38
CA PHE A 20 14.46 -2.94 -20.08
C PHE A 20 14.11 -4.19 -19.25
N TYR A 21 14.70 -5.34 -19.55
CA TYR A 21 14.54 -6.58 -18.78
C TYR A 21 15.13 -6.49 -17.36
N LEU A 22 16.23 -5.76 -17.19
CA LEU A 22 16.88 -5.57 -15.88
C LEU A 22 16.17 -4.55 -14.99
N ASN A 23 15.33 -3.68 -15.56
CA ASN A 23 14.58 -2.64 -14.84
C ASN A 23 13.14 -3.04 -14.49
N THR A 24 12.81 -4.33 -14.50
CA THR A 24 11.52 -4.80 -14.01
C THR A 24 11.59 -5.03 -12.50
N ASP A 25 11.49 -3.96 -11.71
CA ASP A 25 11.23 -4.12 -10.27
C ASP A 25 9.94 -4.92 -10.10
N SER A 26 10.01 -6.01 -9.35
CA SER A 26 8.83 -6.79 -9.02
C SER A 26 7.87 -5.92 -8.19
N LEU A 27 6.56 -6.13 -8.36
CA LEU A 27 5.54 -5.43 -7.57
C LEU A 27 5.79 -5.57 -6.04
N HIS A 28 6.37 -6.70 -5.61
CA HIS A 28 6.76 -6.93 -4.23
C HIS A 28 7.90 -6.01 -3.76
N GLU A 29 8.94 -5.81 -4.57
CA GLU A 29 10.04 -4.88 -4.24
C GLU A 29 9.54 -3.44 -4.13
N LYS A 30 8.62 -3.02 -5.01
CA LYS A 30 7.98 -1.71 -4.92
C LYS A 30 7.22 -1.54 -3.60
N LEU A 31 6.44 -2.55 -3.20
CA LEU A 31 5.76 -2.56 -1.90
C LEU A 31 6.74 -2.43 -0.74
N VAL A 32 7.79 -3.24 -0.72
CA VAL A 32 8.82 -3.21 0.34
C VAL A 32 9.47 -1.84 0.42
N LYS A 33 9.82 -1.26 -0.71
CA LYS A 33 10.38 0.09 -0.78
C LYS A 33 9.39 1.12 -0.22
N SER A 34 8.14 1.14 -0.67
CA SER A 34 7.13 2.08 -0.16
C SER A 34 6.87 1.93 1.34
N SER A 35 6.84 0.70 1.87
CA SER A 35 6.69 0.46 3.31
C SER A 35 7.87 1.03 4.09
N ASN A 36 9.10 0.85 3.60
CA ASN A 36 10.29 1.41 4.23
C ASN A 36 10.28 2.96 4.19
N GLU A 37 9.95 3.56 3.04
CA GLU A 37 9.84 5.01 2.89
C GLU A 37 8.78 5.63 3.82
N ILE A 38 7.62 4.97 3.98
CA ILE A 38 6.62 5.40 4.96
C ILE A 38 7.18 5.24 6.37
N ASN A 39 7.84 4.12 6.67
CA ASN A 39 8.36 3.85 8.00
C ASN A 39 9.44 4.84 8.46
N GLU A 40 10.22 5.41 7.53
CA GLU A 40 11.15 6.51 7.81
C GLU A 40 10.46 7.78 8.34
N LEU A 41 9.18 7.96 8.00
CA LEU A 41 8.37 9.09 8.45
C LEU A 41 7.51 8.76 9.67
N THR A 42 7.35 7.49 10.01
CA THR A 42 6.55 7.06 11.17
C THR A 42 7.30 7.20 12.50
N PRO A 43 6.58 7.47 13.62
CA PRO A 43 5.12 7.60 13.73
C PRO A 43 4.58 8.93 13.16
N ILE A 44 3.52 8.84 12.34
CA ILE A 44 2.83 10.01 11.75
C ILE A 44 1.49 10.22 12.45
N LYS A 45 1.28 11.41 13.01
CA LYS A 45 -0.02 11.81 13.54
C LYS A 45 -0.94 12.26 12.41
N LEU A 46 -2.00 11.49 12.15
CA LEU A 46 -2.95 11.77 11.06
C LEU A 46 -4.03 12.77 11.49
N ASP A 47 -4.48 12.66 12.73
CA ASP A 47 -5.46 13.57 13.31
C ASP A 47 -5.27 13.71 14.83
N ARG A 48 -6.24 14.28 15.54
CA ARG A 48 -6.16 14.49 17.00
C ARG A 48 -5.97 13.21 17.81
N PHE A 49 -6.50 12.09 17.33
CA PHE A 49 -6.58 10.79 18.02
C PHE A 49 -5.80 9.70 17.29
N THR A 50 -5.71 9.73 15.96
CA THR A 50 -5.12 8.64 15.17
C THR A 50 -3.65 8.90 14.83
N THR A 51 -2.80 7.91 15.11
CA THR A 51 -1.39 7.87 14.71
C THR A 51 -1.13 6.63 13.87
N LEU A 52 -0.55 6.79 12.69
CA LEU A 52 0.06 5.69 11.94
C LEU A 52 1.42 5.38 12.58
N GLU A 53 1.57 4.20 13.17
CA GLU A 53 2.77 3.85 13.92
C GLU A 53 3.85 3.21 13.04
N ASN A 54 3.45 2.39 12.08
CA ASN A 54 4.31 1.80 11.06
C ASN A 54 3.44 1.17 9.96
N THR A 55 4.12 0.67 8.94
CA THR A 55 3.60 -0.25 7.95
C THR A 55 4.41 -1.53 7.94
N ASP A 56 3.74 -2.65 7.64
CA ASP A 56 4.34 -3.97 7.46
C ASP A 56 3.88 -4.59 6.14
N ILE A 57 4.55 -5.67 5.71
CA ILE A 57 4.18 -6.41 4.49
C ILE A 57 4.04 -7.88 4.78
N GLU A 58 2.93 -8.45 4.31
CA GLU A 58 2.65 -9.88 4.34
C GLU A 58 2.23 -10.36 2.93
N GLY A 59 3.20 -10.91 2.19
CA GLY A 59 3.01 -11.32 0.79
C GLY A 59 2.65 -10.14 -0.12
N LYS A 60 1.39 -10.09 -0.58
CA LYS A 60 0.83 -8.99 -1.39
C LYS A 60 -0.04 -8.03 -0.56
N THR A 61 0.08 -8.06 0.76
CA THR A 61 -0.72 -7.22 1.66
C THR A 61 0.19 -6.18 2.30
N MET A 62 -0.14 -4.91 2.12
CA MET A 62 0.44 -3.82 2.89
C MET A 62 -0.44 -3.57 4.12
N ILE A 63 0.17 -3.64 5.30
CA ILE A 63 -0.51 -3.51 6.59
C ILE A 63 -0.16 -2.14 7.15
N TYR A 64 -1.16 -1.31 7.40
CA TYR A 64 -1.02 -0.03 8.10
C TYR A 64 -1.47 -0.21 9.54
N ASN A 65 -0.55 -0.03 10.50
CA ASN A 65 -0.86 -0.18 11.92
C ASN A 65 -1.11 1.19 12.56
N TYR A 66 -2.32 1.37 13.06
CA TYR A 66 -2.77 2.61 13.67
C TYR A 66 -2.99 2.45 15.17
N LYS A 67 -2.65 3.49 15.91
CA LYS A 67 -3.04 3.68 17.30
C LYS A 67 -4.07 4.79 17.41
N ILE A 68 -5.16 4.53 18.14
CA ILE A 68 -6.17 5.51 18.49
C ILE A 68 -6.00 5.89 19.96
N SER A 69 -5.67 7.15 20.18
CA SER A 69 -5.46 7.72 21.51
C SER A 69 -6.76 8.11 22.21
N LYS A 70 -6.77 8.09 23.56
CA LYS A 70 -7.88 8.53 24.41
C LYS A 70 -9.19 7.76 24.23
N VAL A 71 -9.09 6.51 23.82
CA VAL A 71 -10.23 5.58 23.73
C VAL A 71 -9.82 4.24 24.35
N ASN A 72 -10.81 3.51 24.87
CA ASN A 72 -10.66 2.09 25.20
C ASN A 72 -11.40 1.29 24.13
N ALA A 73 -10.80 0.21 23.62
CA ALA A 73 -11.45 -0.64 22.63
C ALA A 73 -12.83 -1.16 23.08
N ALA A 74 -13.01 -1.40 24.38
CA ALA A 74 -14.28 -1.85 24.96
C ALA A 74 -15.43 -0.83 24.88
N ASP A 75 -15.11 0.46 24.73
CA ASP A 75 -16.09 1.54 24.68
C ASP A 75 -16.47 1.92 23.24
N ILE A 76 -15.86 1.28 22.24
CA ILE A 76 -16.10 1.56 20.82
C ILE A 76 -17.19 0.63 20.29
N ASP A 77 -18.22 1.20 19.68
CA ASP A 77 -19.11 0.43 18.81
C ASP A 77 -18.34 0.04 17.53
N ILE A 78 -17.83 -1.18 17.55
CA ILE A 78 -17.01 -1.75 16.45
C ILE A 78 -17.79 -1.75 15.14
N THR A 79 -19.11 -1.93 15.16
CA THR A 79 -19.91 -1.98 13.93
C THR A 79 -19.94 -0.61 13.26
N THR A 80 -20.26 0.42 14.04
CA THR A 80 -20.28 1.81 13.56
C THR A 80 -18.89 2.27 13.15
N PHE A 81 -17.85 1.92 13.93
CA PHE A 81 -16.47 2.25 13.62
C PHE A 81 -16.02 1.63 12.29
N CYS A 82 -16.22 0.32 12.10
CA CYS A 82 -15.83 -0.38 10.89
C CYS A 82 -16.55 0.16 9.67
N ALA A 83 -17.86 0.43 9.75
CA ALA A 83 -18.62 1.00 8.64
C ALA A 83 -18.07 2.39 8.24
N THR A 84 -17.91 3.29 9.22
CA THR A 84 -17.41 4.65 8.99
C THR A 84 -15.99 4.65 8.44
N ALA A 85 -15.09 3.87 9.04
CA ALA A 85 -13.70 3.80 8.62
C ALA A 85 -13.58 3.17 7.23
N THR A 86 -14.36 2.12 6.91
CA THR A 86 -14.38 1.52 5.58
C THR A 86 -14.80 2.53 4.51
N ASP A 87 -15.88 3.30 4.76
CA ASP A 87 -16.34 4.33 3.83
C ASP A 87 -15.27 5.40 3.56
N GLU A 88 -14.56 5.85 4.60
CA GLU A 88 -13.47 6.83 4.45
C GLU A 88 -12.26 6.25 3.72
N LEU A 89 -11.89 5.00 4.02
CA LEU A 89 -10.80 4.30 3.34
C LEU A 89 -11.11 4.11 1.85
N ILE A 90 -12.33 3.67 1.50
CA ILE A 90 -12.76 3.54 0.10
C ILE A 90 -12.70 4.91 -0.60
N LYS A 91 -13.22 5.98 0.03
CA LYS A 91 -13.17 7.33 -0.57
C LYS A 91 -11.74 7.81 -0.80
N ARG A 92 -10.81 7.48 0.08
CA ARG A 92 -9.40 7.91 -0.01
C ARG A 92 -8.63 7.06 -1.01
N ASP A 93 -8.68 5.74 -0.86
CA ASP A 93 -7.79 4.81 -1.54
C ASP A 93 -8.28 4.51 -2.96
N CYS A 94 -9.59 4.39 -3.18
CA CYS A 94 -10.13 4.14 -4.53
C CYS A 94 -10.11 5.38 -5.43
N LYS A 95 -10.05 6.59 -4.85
CA LYS A 95 -9.95 7.85 -5.61
C LYS A 95 -8.51 8.32 -5.83
N ASN A 96 -7.56 7.76 -5.11
CA ASN A 96 -6.15 8.00 -5.36
C ASN A 96 -5.69 7.08 -6.50
N GLU A 97 -5.23 7.64 -7.61
CA GLU A 97 -4.86 6.90 -8.81
C GLU A 97 -3.80 5.83 -8.54
N GLU A 98 -2.72 6.19 -7.83
CA GLU A 98 -1.63 5.27 -7.48
C GLU A 98 -2.10 4.11 -6.59
N LEU A 99 -2.85 4.41 -5.53
CA LEU A 99 -3.36 3.37 -4.61
C LEU A 99 -4.38 2.46 -5.29
N SER A 100 -5.23 3.03 -6.16
CA SER A 100 -6.22 2.30 -6.94
C SER A 100 -5.58 1.37 -7.96
N GLU A 101 -4.48 1.80 -8.62
CA GLU A 101 -3.68 0.95 -9.50
C GLU A 101 -3.05 -0.23 -8.75
N LEU A 102 -2.49 0.00 -7.55
CA LEU A 102 -1.94 -1.08 -6.72
C LEU A 102 -3.02 -2.12 -6.37
N LEU A 103 -4.21 -1.68 -5.97
CA LEU A 103 -5.35 -2.57 -5.71
C LEU A 103 -5.76 -3.34 -6.98
N ASN A 104 -5.75 -2.69 -8.15
CA ASN A 104 -6.05 -3.34 -9.42
C ASN A 104 -5.02 -4.42 -9.80
N ASP A 105 -3.75 -4.21 -9.44
CA ASP A 105 -2.63 -5.17 -9.60
C ASP A 105 -2.66 -6.32 -8.57
N GLY A 106 -3.69 -6.36 -7.72
CA GLY A 106 -3.95 -7.43 -6.77
C GLY A 106 -3.21 -7.27 -5.44
N ILE A 107 -2.71 -6.07 -5.14
CA ILE A 107 -2.31 -5.70 -3.79
C ILE A 107 -3.55 -5.56 -2.92
N LYS A 108 -3.37 -5.85 -1.64
CA LYS A 108 -4.40 -5.67 -0.61
C LYS A 108 -3.89 -4.69 0.43
N PHE A 109 -4.76 -3.83 0.92
CA PHE A 109 -4.48 -2.98 2.07
C PHE A 109 -5.17 -3.52 3.30
N LYS A 110 -4.46 -3.58 4.42
CA LYS A 110 -5.00 -3.98 5.71
C LYS A 110 -4.76 -2.85 6.70
N HIS A 111 -5.84 -2.28 7.22
CA HIS A 111 -5.79 -1.22 8.23
C HIS A 111 -6.09 -1.83 9.59
N ALA A 112 -5.06 -1.94 10.43
CA ALA A 112 -5.15 -2.54 11.77
C ALA A 112 -5.14 -1.43 12.83
N TYR A 113 -6.22 -1.31 13.58
CA TYR A 113 -6.40 -0.28 14.60
C TYR A 113 -6.30 -0.91 15.99
N ARG A 114 -5.54 -0.27 16.89
CA ARG A 114 -5.46 -0.62 18.32
C ARG A 114 -5.64 0.62 19.19
N ASP A 115 -6.06 0.42 20.44
CA ASP A 115 -6.09 1.49 21.43
C ASP A 115 -4.69 1.74 22.06
N GLU A 116 -4.60 2.67 23.02
CA GLU A 116 -3.33 3.02 23.67
C GLU A 116 -2.73 1.88 24.50
N SER A 117 -3.55 0.92 24.95
CA SER A 117 -3.08 -0.28 25.66
C SER A 117 -2.54 -1.34 24.71
N GLY A 118 -2.71 -1.15 23.40
CA GLY A 118 -2.36 -2.11 22.36
C GLY A 118 -3.48 -3.11 22.07
N THR A 119 -4.66 -2.95 22.67
CA THR A 119 -5.82 -3.82 22.44
C THR A 119 -6.38 -3.58 21.03
N PRO A 120 -6.58 -4.62 20.20
CA PRO A 120 -7.15 -4.46 18.87
C PRO A 120 -8.57 -3.88 18.93
N ILE A 121 -8.83 -2.88 18.09
CA ILE A 121 -10.16 -2.27 17.89
C ILE A 121 -10.81 -2.89 16.65
N ALA A 122 -10.12 -2.81 15.51
CA ALA A 122 -10.65 -3.25 14.22
C ALA A 122 -9.54 -3.61 13.24
N THR A 123 -9.89 -4.44 12.27
CA THR A 123 -9.05 -4.69 11.09
C THR A 123 -9.94 -4.61 9.86
N ILE A 124 -9.62 -3.67 8.97
CA ILE A 124 -10.35 -3.46 7.71
C ILE A 124 -9.42 -3.87 6.58
N LYS A 125 -9.95 -4.62 5.61
CA LYS A 125 -9.20 -5.06 4.43
C LYS A 125 -9.84 -4.42 3.21
N LEU A 126 -9.01 -3.82 2.36
CA LEU A 126 -9.41 -3.33 1.06
C LEU A 126 -8.68 -4.16 0.00
N ASP A 127 -9.42 -4.58 -1.02
CA ASP A 127 -8.91 -5.18 -2.23
C ASP A 127 -9.57 -4.59 -3.48
N LYS A 128 -9.22 -5.14 -4.64
CA LYS A 128 -9.76 -4.71 -5.94
C LYS A 128 -11.29 -4.58 -5.96
N SER A 129 -12.01 -5.48 -5.28
CA SER A 129 -13.48 -5.50 -5.31
C SER A 129 -14.11 -4.28 -4.63
N ASP A 130 -13.43 -3.68 -3.65
CA ASP A 130 -13.93 -2.49 -2.95
C ASP A 130 -13.93 -1.24 -3.83
N CYS A 131 -13.00 -1.15 -4.79
CA CYS A 131 -12.87 -0.01 -5.70
C CYS A 131 -13.55 -0.22 -7.07
N PHE A 132 -13.61 -1.48 -7.54
CA PHE A 132 -14.04 -1.79 -8.91
C PHE A 132 -15.20 -2.80 -8.98
N GLY A 133 -15.74 -3.25 -7.84
CA GLY A 133 -16.78 -4.27 -7.76
C GLY A 133 -18.22 -3.75 -7.92
N LYS A 134 -18.44 -2.67 -8.68
CA LYS A 134 -19.78 -2.19 -9.07
C LYS A 134 -19.93 -2.12 -10.58
#